data_AF-A0A1B7K7Z5-F1
#
_entry.id   AF-A0A1B7K7Z5-F1
#
_cell.length_a   1.000
_cell.length_b   1.000
_cell.length_c   1.000
_cell.angle_alpha   90.00
_cell.angle_beta   90.00
_cell.angle_gamma   90.00
#
_symmetry.space_group_name_H-M   'P 1'
#
loop_
_entity.id
_entity.type
_entity.pdbx_description
1 polymer ?
#
loop_
_entity_poly.entity_id
_entity_poly.type
_entity_poly.pdbx_seq_one_letter_code
_entity_poly.pdbx_strand_id
1 'polypeptide(L)'
;MSLWQQNYDPAGSIWLSSLIASLPILFFFFALIKLKLKGYVAASWTVFIALAVALLFYKMPVDRALASVVYGFFYGLWPIAWIIIAAVFVYKISVRTGQFDIIRSSILSITPDQRLQMLIVGFSFGAFLEGAAGFGAPVAITAALLVGLGFNPLYAAGLCLIVNTAPVAFGAMGIPILVAGQVTGLDSFEIGQMVGRQLPFLTIIVLFWIMAIMDGWRGIKETWPAVMVAGGSFAIAQYLSSNFLGPELPDIISSLVSLVCLTLFLKRWQPVRIFRFADMGASQVDMNLARTGYTAGQIVRAWSPFLFLTATVTLWSIPPFKALFAPGGALYDLVINVSVPYLDKLVARMPPVVSQATAYAAVYKFDWLSATGTAILFAALLSIVWLRMKPKDAISTFGATLKELALPIYSIGMVLAFAFISNYSGLSSTLALALAHTGHAFTFFSPFLGWLGVFLTGSDTSSNALFAALQATAAQQIGVSDVLLVAANTTGGVTGKMISPQSIAIACAAVGLVGKESDLFRFTVKHSLIFTCMVGVITTLQAYVLTWMIP
;
A
#
# COMPACT_ATOMS: atom_id res chain seq x y z
N MET A 1 12.86 -36.12 10.80
CA MET A 1 11.97 -35.81 9.66
C MET A 1 12.83 -35.65 8.42
N SER A 2 12.44 -36.22 7.28
CA SER A 2 13.21 -36.09 6.02
C SER A 2 13.11 -34.68 5.44
N LEU A 3 14.11 -34.24 4.69
CA LEU A 3 14.03 -32.98 3.94
C LEU A 3 13.16 -33.18 2.71
N TRP A 4 12.11 -32.38 2.51
CA TRP A 4 11.29 -32.43 1.30
C TRP A 4 11.82 -31.42 0.26
N GLN A 5 12.05 -31.88 -0.97
CA GLN A 5 12.60 -31.06 -2.04
C GLN A 5 11.48 -30.53 -2.93
N GLN A 6 11.53 -29.23 -3.23
CA GLN A 6 10.60 -28.64 -4.18
C GLN A 6 10.82 -29.20 -5.58
N ASN A 7 9.73 -29.62 -6.22
CA ASN A 7 9.72 -29.96 -7.64
C ASN A 7 8.86 -28.92 -8.38
N TYR A 8 9.48 -28.13 -9.26
CA TYR A 8 8.79 -27.07 -10.00
C TYR A 8 8.14 -27.54 -11.30
N ASP A 9 8.41 -28.76 -11.75
CA ASP A 9 7.76 -29.33 -12.94
C ASP A 9 7.21 -30.75 -12.71
N PRO A 10 6.18 -30.91 -11.84
CA PRO A 10 5.61 -32.23 -11.58
C PRO A 10 4.95 -32.88 -12.80
N ALA A 11 4.52 -32.09 -13.80
CA ALA A 11 3.88 -32.60 -15.02
C ALA A 11 4.86 -32.88 -16.17
N GLY A 12 6.16 -32.60 -16.02
CA GLY A 12 7.16 -32.70 -17.10
C GLY A 12 6.97 -31.68 -18.23
N SER A 13 6.15 -30.66 -17.99
CA SER A 13 5.96 -29.51 -18.87
C SER A 13 5.69 -28.29 -18.01
N ILE A 14 6.64 -27.34 -18.00
CA ILE A 14 6.53 -26.14 -17.17
C ILE A 14 5.26 -25.34 -17.43
N TRP A 15 4.71 -25.38 -18.65
CA TRP A 15 3.46 -24.70 -19.01
C TRP A 15 2.24 -25.38 -18.38
N LEU A 16 2.19 -26.72 -18.41
CA LEU A 16 1.11 -27.47 -17.77
C LEU A 16 1.20 -27.38 -16.24
N SER A 17 2.41 -27.51 -15.70
CA SER A 17 2.69 -27.29 -14.27
C SER A 17 2.29 -25.88 -13.85
N SER A 18 2.57 -24.86 -14.66
CA SER A 18 2.16 -23.48 -14.41
C SER A 18 0.66 -23.25 -14.50
N LEU A 19 -0.03 -23.91 -15.44
CA LEU A 19 -1.49 -23.83 -15.52
C LEU A 19 -2.14 -24.35 -14.23
N ILE A 20 -1.67 -25.50 -13.73
CA ILE A 20 -2.15 -26.10 -12.47
C ILE A 20 -1.75 -25.21 -11.28
N ALA A 21 -0.51 -24.73 -11.25
CA ALA A 21 -0.02 -23.80 -10.23
C ALA A 21 -0.86 -22.50 -10.17
N SER A 22 -1.36 -22.02 -11.31
CA SER A 22 -2.17 -20.80 -11.37
C SER A 22 -3.59 -20.96 -10.82
N LEU A 23 -4.09 -22.20 -10.61
CA LEU A 23 -5.48 -22.47 -10.21
C LEU A 23 -5.95 -21.67 -8.99
N PRO A 24 -5.20 -21.56 -7.88
CA PRO A 24 -5.67 -20.78 -6.73
C PRO A 24 -5.82 -19.28 -7.04
N ILE A 25 -4.91 -18.73 -7.84
CA ILE A 25 -4.90 -17.31 -8.25
C ILE A 25 -6.05 -17.06 -9.24
N LEU A 26 -6.21 -17.91 -10.24
CA LEU A 26 -7.33 -17.84 -11.19
C LEU A 26 -8.67 -17.97 -10.48
N PHE A 27 -8.77 -18.88 -9.50
CA PHE A 27 -9.95 -19.00 -8.67
C PHE A 27 -10.18 -17.75 -7.83
N PHE A 28 -9.14 -17.19 -7.20
CA PHE A 28 -9.26 -15.97 -6.41
C PHE A 28 -9.88 -14.84 -7.23
N PHE A 29 -9.38 -14.65 -8.45
CA PHE A 29 -9.91 -13.66 -9.38
C PHE A 29 -11.33 -14.00 -9.85
N PHE A 30 -11.60 -15.26 -10.19
CA PHE A 30 -12.94 -15.71 -10.54
C PHE A 30 -13.96 -15.48 -9.42
N ALA A 31 -13.55 -15.74 -8.17
CA ALA A 31 -14.36 -15.57 -6.98
C ALA A 31 -14.72 -14.10 -6.72
N LEU A 32 -13.79 -13.18 -6.97
CA LEU A 32 -14.02 -11.74 -6.80
C LEU A 32 -14.82 -11.15 -7.96
N ILE A 33 -14.50 -11.48 -9.21
CA ILE A 33 -15.12 -10.88 -10.40
C ILE A 33 -16.50 -11.47 -10.67
N LYS A 34 -16.59 -12.81 -10.79
CA LYS A 34 -17.80 -13.49 -11.27
C LYS A 34 -18.73 -13.88 -10.13
N LEU A 35 -18.18 -14.48 -9.08
CA LEU A 35 -18.98 -14.92 -7.92
C LEU A 35 -19.27 -13.78 -6.94
N LYS A 36 -18.53 -12.66 -7.02
CA LYS A 36 -18.66 -11.49 -6.13
C LYS A 36 -18.61 -11.87 -4.64
N LEU A 37 -17.77 -12.84 -4.29
CA LEU A 37 -17.60 -13.28 -2.91
C LEU A 37 -16.92 -12.18 -2.07
N LYS A 38 -17.19 -12.17 -0.76
CA LYS A 38 -16.46 -11.31 0.18
C LYS A 38 -14.98 -11.71 0.19
N GLY A 39 -14.07 -10.73 0.29
CA GLY A 39 -12.63 -10.96 0.18
C GLY A 39 -12.10 -12.07 1.09
N TYR A 40 -12.52 -12.10 2.35
CA TYR A 40 -12.11 -13.15 3.29
C TYR A 40 -12.60 -14.56 2.91
N VAL A 41 -13.78 -14.67 2.27
CA VAL A 41 -14.34 -15.94 1.79
C VAL A 41 -13.57 -16.41 0.56
N ALA A 42 -13.32 -15.50 -0.39
CA ALA A 42 -12.50 -15.79 -1.56
C ALA A 42 -11.10 -16.26 -1.14
N ALA A 43 -10.45 -15.55 -0.23
CA ALA A 43 -9.13 -15.91 0.29
C ALA A 43 -9.13 -17.29 0.98
N SER A 44 -10.15 -17.60 1.79
CA SER A 44 -10.25 -18.90 2.46
C SER A 44 -10.34 -20.07 1.47
N TRP A 45 -11.17 -19.93 0.42
CA TRP A 45 -11.25 -20.93 -0.65
C TRP A 45 -9.98 -21.02 -1.48
N THR A 46 -9.31 -19.89 -1.75
CA THR A 46 -8.01 -19.87 -2.42
C THR A 46 -6.94 -20.62 -1.63
N VAL A 47 -6.88 -20.44 -0.30
CA VAL A 47 -5.99 -21.23 0.57
C VAL A 47 -6.32 -22.71 0.49
N PHE A 48 -7.60 -23.08 0.52
CA PHE A 48 -8.02 -24.48 0.40
C PHE A 48 -7.58 -25.10 -0.94
N ILE A 49 -7.76 -24.39 -2.05
CA ILE A 49 -7.34 -24.86 -3.38
C ILE A 49 -5.82 -24.93 -3.46
N ALA A 50 -5.10 -23.95 -2.93
CA ALA A 50 -3.63 -23.98 -2.89
C ALA A 50 -3.10 -25.14 -2.06
N LEU A 51 -3.73 -25.43 -0.91
CA LEU A 51 -3.43 -26.60 -0.09
C LEU A 51 -3.70 -27.89 -0.87
N ALA A 52 -4.83 -28.00 -1.56
CA ALA A 52 -5.13 -29.16 -2.39
C ALA A 52 -4.10 -29.36 -3.51
N VAL A 53 -3.68 -28.29 -4.19
CA VAL A 53 -2.63 -28.35 -5.21
C VAL A 53 -1.28 -28.76 -4.60
N ALA A 54 -0.90 -28.19 -3.45
CA ALA A 54 0.33 -28.56 -2.76
C ALA A 54 0.37 -30.04 -2.36
N LEU A 55 -0.74 -30.57 -1.84
CA LEU A 55 -0.84 -31.96 -1.40
C LEU A 55 -0.94 -32.95 -2.56
N LEU A 56 -1.79 -32.68 -3.55
CA LEU A 56 -2.14 -33.65 -4.60
C LEU A 56 -1.19 -33.58 -5.80
N PHE A 57 -0.79 -32.37 -6.22
CA PHE A 57 0.03 -32.17 -7.41
C PHE A 57 1.52 -32.13 -7.07
N TYR A 58 1.91 -31.28 -6.11
CA TYR A 58 3.31 -31.19 -5.67
C TYR A 58 3.73 -32.31 -4.70
N LYS A 59 2.77 -33.09 -4.17
CA LYS A 59 3.02 -34.16 -3.19
C LYS A 59 3.80 -33.66 -1.98
N MET A 60 3.52 -32.42 -1.56
CA MET A 60 4.06 -31.84 -0.35
C MET A 60 3.51 -32.61 0.86
N PRO A 61 4.35 -33.02 1.82
CA PRO A 61 3.88 -33.67 3.03
C PRO A 61 2.87 -32.83 3.82
N VAL A 62 1.84 -33.49 4.34
CA VAL A 62 0.68 -32.84 5.00
C VAL A 62 1.08 -31.95 6.17
N ASP A 63 2.04 -32.42 6.99
CA ASP A 63 2.57 -31.70 8.14
C ASP A 63 3.18 -30.35 7.75
N ARG A 64 4.05 -30.33 6.74
CA ARG A 64 4.71 -29.12 6.22
C ARG A 64 3.71 -28.19 5.55
N ALA A 65 2.77 -28.76 4.78
CA ALA A 65 1.77 -27.98 4.06
C ALA A 65 0.87 -27.22 5.05
N LEU A 66 0.31 -27.91 6.05
CA LEU A 66 -0.50 -27.27 7.10
C LEU A 66 0.32 -26.29 7.94
N ALA A 67 1.56 -26.63 8.31
CA ALA A 67 2.43 -25.74 9.06
C ALA A 67 2.72 -24.43 8.29
N SER A 68 2.89 -24.50 6.96
CA SER A 68 3.09 -23.29 6.14
C SER A 68 1.86 -22.38 6.08
N VAL A 69 0.65 -22.95 6.03
CA VAL A 69 -0.62 -22.21 6.08
C VAL A 69 -0.76 -21.50 7.42
N VAL A 70 -0.54 -22.23 8.52
CA VAL A 70 -0.60 -21.69 9.88
C VAL A 70 0.45 -20.59 10.06
N TYR A 71 1.68 -20.83 9.62
CA TYR A 71 2.76 -19.84 9.72
C TYR A 71 2.40 -18.54 8.99
N GLY A 72 1.95 -18.63 7.74
CA GLY A 72 1.52 -17.45 6.97
C GLY A 72 0.35 -16.71 7.64
N PHE A 73 -0.62 -17.43 8.20
CA PHE A 73 -1.75 -16.81 8.91
C PHE A 73 -1.30 -16.02 10.14
N PHE A 74 -0.46 -16.60 11.00
CA PHE A 74 0.06 -15.92 12.19
C PHE A 74 0.98 -14.74 11.83
N TYR A 75 1.74 -14.84 10.73
CA TYR A 75 2.49 -13.70 10.23
C TYR A 75 1.58 -12.55 9.78
N GLY A 76 0.39 -12.85 9.24
CA GLY A 76 -0.61 -11.82 8.95
C GLY A 76 -1.11 -11.10 10.21
N LEU A 77 -1.18 -11.81 11.35
CA LEU A 77 -1.55 -11.23 12.64
C LEU A 77 -0.42 -10.39 13.24
N TRP A 78 0.82 -10.86 13.12
CA TRP A 78 2.00 -10.15 13.62
C TRP A 78 3.13 -10.12 12.58
N PRO A 79 3.67 -8.93 12.23
CA PRO A 79 3.39 -7.60 12.82
C PRO A 79 2.25 -6.83 12.12
N ILE A 80 1.73 -7.32 10.99
CA ILE A 80 0.91 -6.53 10.06
C ILE A 80 -0.41 -6.06 10.68
N ALA A 81 -1.23 -6.99 11.19
CA ALA A 81 -2.49 -6.61 11.81
C ALA A 81 -2.30 -5.68 13.02
N TRP A 82 -1.22 -5.86 13.78
CA TRP A 82 -0.89 -5.00 14.91
C TRP A 82 -0.66 -3.54 14.48
N ILE A 83 0.07 -3.32 13.38
CA ILE A 83 0.29 -1.98 12.80
C ILE A 83 -1.06 -1.36 12.40
N ILE A 84 -1.95 -2.11 11.74
CA ILE A 84 -3.26 -1.60 11.29
C ILE A 84 -4.12 -1.21 12.48
N ILE A 85 -4.21 -2.07 13.49
CA ILE A 85 -5.02 -1.81 14.69
C ILE A 85 -4.56 -0.52 15.36
N ALA A 86 -3.25 -0.36 15.58
CA ALA A 86 -2.70 0.82 16.22
C ALA A 86 -2.91 2.09 15.37
N ALA A 87 -2.68 2.04 14.06
CA ALA A 87 -2.83 3.18 13.16
C ALA A 87 -4.29 3.66 13.05
N VAL A 88 -5.22 2.72 12.83
CA VAL A 88 -6.66 3.02 12.80
C VAL A 88 -7.14 3.53 14.16
N PHE A 89 -6.57 3.04 15.26
CA PHE A 89 -6.89 3.56 16.59
C PHE A 89 -6.46 5.03 16.76
N VAL A 90 -5.26 5.42 16.34
CA VAL A 90 -4.83 6.84 16.31
C VAL A 90 -5.79 7.68 15.48
N TYR A 91 -6.14 7.22 14.28
CA TYR A 91 -7.12 7.90 13.43
C TYR A 91 -8.47 8.08 14.13
N LYS A 92 -9.00 7.04 14.77
CA LYS A 92 -10.27 7.12 15.49
C LYS A 92 -10.21 8.02 16.72
N ILE A 93 -9.08 8.12 17.40
CA ILE A 93 -8.90 9.11 18.48
C ILE A 93 -9.10 10.52 17.91
N SER A 94 -8.48 10.85 16.78
CA SER A 94 -8.64 12.16 16.12
C SER A 94 -10.09 12.44 15.70
N VAL A 95 -10.81 11.43 15.22
CA VAL A 95 -12.24 11.55 14.85
C VAL A 95 -13.11 11.73 16.10
N ARG A 96 -12.97 10.86 17.11
CA ARG A 96 -13.80 10.87 18.34
C ARG A 96 -13.60 12.11 19.20
N THR A 97 -12.44 12.74 19.13
CA THR A 97 -12.12 13.98 19.83
C THR A 97 -12.47 15.25 19.05
N GLY A 98 -13.08 15.11 17.87
CA GLY A 98 -13.48 16.24 17.00
C GLY A 98 -12.32 16.98 16.33
N GLN A 99 -11.08 16.49 16.49
CA GLN A 99 -9.90 17.13 15.90
C GLN A 99 -9.87 16.98 14.39
N PHE A 100 -10.42 15.89 13.86
CA PHE A 100 -10.45 15.64 12.42
C PHE A 100 -11.24 16.72 11.65
N ASP A 101 -12.31 17.27 12.24
CA ASP A 101 -13.09 18.34 11.61
C ASP A 101 -12.31 19.66 11.54
N ILE A 102 -11.46 19.93 12.54
CA ILE A 102 -10.54 21.07 12.54
C ILE A 102 -9.49 20.90 11.43
N ILE A 103 -8.93 19.69 11.28
CA ILE A 103 -8.01 19.37 10.18
C ILE A 103 -8.68 19.67 8.84
N ARG A 104 -9.88 19.12 8.61
CA ARG A 104 -10.67 19.36 7.39
C ARG A 104 -10.86 20.86 7.12
N SER A 105 -11.36 21.61 8.10
CA SER A 105 -11.61 23.05 7.95
C SER A 105 -10.35 23.84 7.61
N SER A 106 -9.23 23.54 8.27
CA SER A 106 -7.95 24.25 8.06
C SER A 106 -7.40 24.12 6.62
N ILE A 107 -7.79 23.05 5.92
CA ILE A 107 -7.36 22.74 4.56
C ILE A 107 -8.25 23.44 3.52
N LEU A 108 -9.56 23.48 3.77
CA LEU A 108 -10.54 24.03 2.81
C LEU A 108 -10.44 25.55 2.65
N SER A 109 -9.90 26.27 3.63
CA SER A 109 -9.82 27.74 3.63
C SER A 109 -8.60 28.32 2.90
N ILE A 110 -7.74 27.51 2.29
CA ILE A 110 -6.42 27.95 1.78
C ILE A 110 -6.52 28.68 0.43
N THR A 111 -7.34 28.20 -0.50
CA THR A 111 -7.41 28.76 -1.87
C THR A 111 -8.82 28.65 -2.45
N PRO A 112 -9.28 29.66 -3.20
CA PRO A 112 -10.54 29.62 -3.93
C PRO A 112 -10.46 28.95 -5.31
N ASP A 113 -9.27 28.59 -5.81
CA ASP A 113 -9.09 27.92 -7.12
C ASP A 113 -9.25 26.41 -6.96
N GLN A 114 -10.20 25.83 -7.69
CA GLN A 114 -10.53 24.40 -7.56
C GLN A 114 -9.41 23.48 -8.07
N ARG A 115 -8.56 23.90 -9.02
CA ARG A 115 -7.38 23.10 -9.42
C ARG A 115 -6.40 22.97 -8.25
N LEU A 116 -6.22 24.04 -7.50
CA LEU A 116 -5.35 24.04 -6.32
C LEU A 116 -5.98 23.32 -5.13
N GLN A 117 -7.30 23.39 -4.95
CA GLN A 117 -8.02 22.56 -3.97
C GLN A 117 -7.84 21.06 -4.26
N MET A 118 -7.79 20.66 -5.53
CA MET A 118 -7.50 19.28 -5.92
C MET A 118 -6.09 18.85 -5.47
N LEU A 119 -5.08 19.72 -5.59
CA LEU A 119 -3.73 19.43 -5.11
C LEU A 119 -3.67 19.32 -3.57
N ILE A 120 -4.33 20.21 -2.85
CA ILE A 120 -4.28 20.19 -1.37
C ILE A 120 -5.14 19.04 -0.81
N VAL A 121 -6.40 18.95 -1.21
CA VAL A 121 -7.38 18.01 -0.63
C VAL A 121 -7.23 16.64 -1.27
N GLY A 122 -7.33 16.56 -2.60
CA GLY A 122 -7.34 15.28 -3.29
C GLY A 122 -5.97 14.60 -3.25
N PHE A 123 -4.89 15.35 -3.45
CA PHE A 123 -3.53 14.80 -3.45
C PHE A 123 -2.86 14.83 -2.07
N SER A 124 -2.47 15.98 -1.52
CA SER A 124 -1.65 16.01 -0.30
C SER A 124 -2.40 15.43 0.90
N PHE A 125 -3.63 15.88 1.17
CA PHE A 125 -4.44 15.34 2.26
C PHE A 125 -4.91 13.90 1.98
N GLY A 126 -5.24 13.57 0.74
CA GLY A 126 -5.53 12.20 0.33
C GLY A 126 -4.37 11.24 0.61
N ALA A 127 -3.15 11.61 0.21
CA ALA A 127 -1.95 10.83 0.46
C ALA A 127 -1.66 10.66 1.95
N PHE A 128 -1.90 11.70 2.75
CA PHE A 128 -1.82 11.61 4.21
C PHE A 128 -2.80 10.56 4.78
N LEU A 129 -4.05 10.58 4.32
CA LEU A 129 -5.05 9.58 4.73
C LEU A 129 -4.69 8.17 4.25
N GLU A 130 -4.07 8.02 3.07
CA GLU A 130 -3.65 6.71 2.55
C GLU A 130 -2.51 6.14 3.40
N GLY A 131 -1.53 6.96 3.77
CA GLY A 131 -0.47 6.58 4.69
C GLY A 131 -1.00 6.20 6.08
N ALA A 132 -1.92 6.99 6.64
CA ALA A 132 -2.40 6.82 8.02
C ALA A 132 -3.51 5.76 8.20
N ALA A 133 -4.44 5.66 7.24
CA ALA A 133 -5.64 4.81 7.35
C ALA A 133 -5.72 3.77 6.23
N GLY A 134 -5.47 4.15 4.97
CA GLY A 134 -5.55 3.26 3.81
C GLY A 134 -6.97 2.75 3.51
N PHE A 135 -7.08 1.57 2.87
CA PHE A 135 -8.33 0.83 2.60
C PHE A 135 -9.44 1.60 1.85
N GLY A 136 -9.09 2.60 1.04
CA GLY A 136 -10.04 3.36 0.23
C GLY A 136 -10.74 4.51 1.00
N ALA A 137 -10.54 4.62 2.31
CA ALA A 137 -10.96 5.78 3.09
C ALA A 137 -10.46 7.13 2.52
N PRO A 138 -9.21 7.24 1.98
CA PRO A 138 -8.69 8.49 1.43
C PRO A 138 -9.52 8.99 0.26
N VAL A 139 -9.80 8.11 -0.70
CA VAL A 139 -10.58 8.44 -1.88
C VAL A 139 -12.01 8.81 -1.50
N ALA A 140 -12.64 8.06 -0.60
CA ALA A 140 -14.00 8.38 -0.12
C ALA A 140 -14.07 9.76 0.51
N ILE A 141 -13.19 10.04 1.47
CA ILE A 141 -13.21 11.29 2.23
C ILE A 141 -12.88 12.47 1.31
N THR A 142 -11.81 12.38 0.54
CA THR A 142 -11.38 13.49 -0.34
C THR A 142 -12.35 13.76 -1.47
N ALA A 143 -12.94 12.72 -2.08
CA ALA A 143 -13.94 12.91 -3.13
C ALA A 143 -15.20 13.59 -2.57
N ALA A 144 -15.71 13.13 -1.42
CA ALA A 144 -16.87 13.77 -0.77
C ALA A 144 -16.59 15.23 -0.39
N LEU A 145 -15.38 15.53 0.10
CA LEU A 145 -14.95 16.91 0.39
C LEU A 145 -14.96 17.81 -0.84
N LEU A 146 -14.38 17.34 -1.95
CA LEU A 146 -14.32 18.09 -3.19
C LEU A 146 -15.72 18.31 -3.78
N VAL A 147 -16.62 17.32 -3.67
CA VAL A 147 -18.03 17.49 -4.05
C VAL A 147 -18.70 18.57 -3.21
N GLY A 148 -18.45 18.59 -1.91
CA GLY A 148 -18.90 19.67 -1.01
C GLY A 148 -18.43 21.06 -1.45
N LEU A 149 -17.24 21.15 -2.05
CA LEU A 149 -16.64 22.36 -2.62
C LEU A 149 -17.12 22.71 -4.04
N GLY A 150 -18.12 22.00 -4.56
CA GLY A 150 -18.73 22.28 -5.87
C GLY A 150 -18.08 21.58 -7.06
N PHE A 151 -17.29 20.53 -6.85
CA PHE A 151 -16.82 19.69 -7.94
C PHE A 151 -17.95 18.80 -8.46
N ASN A 152 -17.92 18.49 -9.76
CA ASN A 152 -18.76 17.42 -10.30
C ASN A 152 -18.43 16.08 -9.59
N PRO A 153 -19.44 15.34 -9.07
CA PRO A 153 -19.22 14.09 -8.33
C PRO A 153 -18.36 13.04 -9.03
N LEU A 154 -18.63 12.76 -10.30
CA LEU A 154 -17.89 11.75 -11.06
C LEU A 154 -16.45 12.20 -11.27
N TYR A 155 -16.29 13.50 -11.51
CA TYR A 155 -14.99 14.10 -11.76
C TYR A 155 -14.13 14.16 -10.50
N ALA A 156 -14.70 14.54 -9.35
CA ALA A 156 -14.02 14.53 -8.05
C ALA A 156 -13.55 13.11 -7.69
N ALA A 157 -14.44 12.12 -7.79
CA ALA A 157 -14.11 10.72 -7.54
C ALA A 157 -13.00 10.23 -8.47
N GLY A 158 -13.09 10.53 -9.77
CA GLY A 158 -12.11 10.12 -10.76
C GLY A 158 -10.73 10.73 -10.54
N LEU A 159 -10.66 12.03 -10.25
CA LEU A 159 -9.40 12.71 -9.96
C LEU A 159 -8.77 12.21 -8.67
N CYS A 160 -9.56 12.00 -7.61
CA CYS A 160 -9.09 11.41 -6.35
C CYS A 160 -8.51 10.01 -6.56
N LEU A 161 -9.16 9.16 -7.36
CA LEU A 161 -8.64 7.84 -7.70
C LEU A 161 -7.29 7.91 -8.43
N ILE A 162 -7.13 8.86 -9.35
CA ILE A 162 -5.89 9.04 -10.11
C ILE A 162 -4.75 9.49 -9.20
N VAL A 163 -4.94 10.54 -8.38
CA VAL A 163 -3.87 11.06 -7.51
C VAL A 163 -3.51 10.11 -6.38
N ASN A 164 -4.43 9.23 -5.98
CA ASN A 164 -4.13 8.19 -4.99
C ASN A 164 -3.08 7.18 -5.49
N THR A 165 -2.69 7.19 -6.76
CA THR A 165 -1.58 6.38 -7.29
C THR A 165 -0.23 6.70 -6.64
N ALA A 166 -0.02 7.96 -6.23
CA ALA A 166 1.26 8.40 -5.65
C ALA A 166 1.58 7.79 -4.27
N PRO A 167 0.64 7.72 -3.31
CA PRO A 167 0.92 7.19 -1.97
C PRO A 167 0.92 5.64 -1.89
N VAL A 168 -0.06 4.98 -2.52
CA VAL A 168 -0.55 3.64 -2.15
C VAL A 168 0.50 2.56 -1.81
N ALA A 169 1.67 2.55 -2.45
CA ALA A 169 2.73 1.59 -2.16
C ALA A 169 3.20 1.65 -0.69
N PHE A 170 3.20 2.84 -0.08
CA PHE A 170 3.53 3.05 1.33
C PHE A 170 2.28 3.24 2.20
N GLY A 171 1.10 2.96 1.65
CA GLY A 171 -0.18 3.10 2.33
C GLY A 171 -0.29 2.19 3.55
N ALA A 172 -1.15 2.60 4.48
CA ALA A 172 -1.36 1.92 5.76
C ALA A 172 -0.03 1.60 6.46
N MET A 173 0.83 2.61 6.62
CA MET A 173 2.15 2.48 7.28
C MET A 173 3.10 1.48 6.60
N GLY A 174 3.19 1.49 5.27
CA GLY A 174 4.17 0.67 4.55
C GLY A 174 3.85 -0.82 4.44
N ILE A 175 2.66 -1.25 4.85
CA ILE A 175 2.26 -2.67 4.87
C ILE A 175 2.45 -3.37 3.51
N PRO A 176 2.15 -2.77 2.34
CA PRO A 176 2.43 -3.43 1.07
C PRO A 176 3.90 -3.82 0.90
N ILE A 177 4.83 -2.94 1.30
CA ILE A 177 6.27 -3.19 1.22
C ILE A 177 6.70 -4.24 2.24
N LEU A 178 6.21 -4.15 3.48
CA LEU A 178 6.49 -5.13 4.54
C LEU A 178 6.06 -6.54 4.14
N VAL A 179 4.88 -6.66 3.51
CA VAL A 179 4.41 -7.94 2.98
C VAL A 179 5.27 -8.42 1.82
N ALA A 180 5.67 -7.53 0.90
CA ALA A 180 6.55 -7.89 -0.21
C ALA A 180 7.89 -8.45 0.28
N GLY A 181 8.54 -7.78 1.24
CA GLY A 181 9.77 -8.25 1.85
C GLY A 181 9.58 -9.58 2.55
N GLN A 182 8.50 -9.77 3.30
CA GLN A 182 8.27 -11.04 3.98
C GLN A 182 8.11 -12.21 3.02
N VAL A 183 7.25 -12.10 2.01
CA VAL A 183 6.95 -13.24 1.14
C VAL A 183 8.11 -13.58 0.22
N THR A 184 9.00 -12.62 -0.04
CA THR A 184 10.22 -12.82 -0.85
C THR A 184 11.42 -13.24 0.00
N GLY A 185 11.44 -12.87 1.28
CA GLY A 185 12.61 -12.96 2.16
C GLY A 185 13.63 -11.84 1.93
N LEU A 186 13.30 -10.82 1.14
CA LEU A 186 14.14 -9.65 0.91
C LEU A 186 13.95 -8.60 2.01
N ASP A 187 14.92 -7.70 2.17
CA ASP A 187 14.78 -6.58 3.09
C ASP A 187 13.67 -5.62 2.61
N SER A 188 12.67 -5.41 3.46
CA SER A 188 11.59 -4.45 3.20
C SER A 188 12.10 -3.02 3.05
N PHE A 189 13.24 -2.70 3.67
CA PHE A 189 13.87 -1.40 3.51
C PHE A 189 14.42 -1.22 2.09
N GLU A 190 15.13 -2.20 1.54
CA GLU A 190 15.65 -2.14 0.16
C GLU A 190 14.52 -2.07 -0.88
N ILE A 191 13.44 -2.84 -0.69
CA ILE A 191 12.25 -2.72 -1.53
C ILE A 191 11.66 -1.32 -1.43
N GLY A 192 11.53 -0.78 -0.21
CA GLY A 192 11.04 0.57 0.03
C GLY A 192 11.90 1.64 -0.63
N GLN A 193 13.23 1.52 -0.56
CA GLN A 193 14.20 2.36 -1.25
C GLN A 193 13.96 2.37 -2.75
N MET A 194 13.81 1.20 -3.35
CA MET A 194 13.61 1.04 -4.79
C MET A 194 12.27 1.64 -5.25
N VAL A 195 11.18 1.36 -4.53
CA VAL A 195 9.86 1.98 -4.78
C VAL A 195 9.94 3.50 -4.64
N GLY A 196 10.65 3.98 -3.62
CA GLY A 196 10.93 5.39 -3.37
C GLY A 196 11.85 6.06 -4.41
N ARG A 197 12.46 5.29 -5.32
CA ARG A 197 13.21 5.77 -6.49
C ARG A 197 12.40 5.69 -7.78
N GLN A 198 11.19 5.13 -7.75
CA GLN A 198 10.28 5.03 -8.90
C GLN A 198 9.09 6.01 -8.76
N LEU A 199 8.37 5.95 -7.64
CA LEU A 199 7.13 6.70 -7.44
C LEU A 199 7.26 8.23 -7.42
N PRO A 200 8.36 8.84 -6.91
CA PRO A 200 8.50 10.29 -6.98
C PRO A 200 8.43 10.87 -8.40
N PHE A 201 8.99 10.16 -9.38
CA PHE A 201 8.91 10.56 -10.79
C PHE A 201 7.47 10.47 -11.31
N LEU A 202 6.79 9.36 -11.03
CA LEU A 202 5.40 9.16 -11.43
C LEU A 202 4.48 10.20 -10.78
N THR A 203 4.73 10.56 -9.52
CA THR A 203 3.91 11.53 -8.77
C THR A 203 3.87 12.88 -9.46
N ILE A 204 5.03 13.45 -9.83
CA ILE A 204 5.09 14.74 -10.51
C ILE A 204 4.31 14.69 -11.83
N ILE A 205 4.48 13.61 -12.59
CA ILE A 205 3.78 13.39 -13.86
C ILE A 205 2.27 13.33 -13.64
N VAL A 206 1.81 12.56 -12.65
CA VAL A 206 0.38 12.45 -12.29
C VAL A 206 -0.21 13.81 -11.93
N LEU A 207 0.52 14.66 -11.19
CA LEU A 207 0.02 15.99 -10.82
C LEU A 207 -0.12 16.92 -12.02
N PHE A 208 0.84 16.92 -12.95
CA PHE A 208 0.67 17.63 -14.21
C PHE A 208 -0.48 17.05 -15.05
N TRP A 209 -0.62 15.73 -15.04
CA TRP A 209 -1.67 15.03 -15.77
C TRP A 209 -3.06 15.44 -15.31
N ILE A 210 -3.33 15.49 -13.99
CA ILE A 210 -4.63 15.93 -13.50
C ILE A 210 -4.93 17.39 -13.82
N MET A 211 -3.93 18.28 -13.84
CA MET A 211 -4.12 19.67 -14.27
C MET A 211 -4.51 19.74 -15.75
N ALA A 212 -3.93 18.87 -16.58
CA ALA A 212 -4.28 18.72 -17.99
C ALA A 212 -5.72 18.21 -18.18
N ILE A 213 -6.18 17.26 -17.34
CA ILE A 213 -7.56 16.78 -17.40
C ILE A 213 -8.52 17.93 -17.00
N MET A 214 -8.19 18.72 -15.95
CA MET A 214 -9.05 19.78 -15.41
C MET A 214 -9.26 21.00 -16.32
N ASP A 215 -8.19 21.54 -16.89
CA ASP A 215 -8.26 22.81 -17.66
C ASP A 215 -7.29 22.80 -18.86
N GLY A 216 -6.95 21.60 -19.36
CA GLY A 216 -6.08 21.41 -20.52
C GLY A 216 -4.68 21.99 -20.31
N TRP A 217 -4.09 22.46 -21.41
CA TRP A 217 -2.77 23.09 -21.40
C TRP A 217 -2.73 24.39 -20.59
N ARG A 218 -3.87 25.09 -20.47
CA ARG A 218 -3.97 26.31 -19.64
C ARG A 218 -3.85 25.97 -18.17
N GLY A 219 -4.52 24.89 -17.72
CA GLY A 219 -4.36 24.33 -16.38
C GLY A 219 -2.90 24.13 -16.02
N ILE A 220 -2.15 23.41 -16.86
CA ILE A 220 -0.72 23.19 -16.66
C ILE A 220 0.04 24.52 -16.56
N LYS A 221 -0.12 25.42 -17.53
CA LYS A 221 0.64 26.69 -17.57
C LYS A 221 0.34 27.63 -16.41
N GLU A 222 -0.88 27.64 -15.92
CA GLU A 222 -1.27 28.54 -14.83
C GLU A 222 -0.92 27.97 -13.46
N THR A 223 -0.90 26.64 -13.29
CA THR A 223 -0.68 25.99 -11.99
C THR A 223 0.66 25.27 -11.83
N TRP A 224 1.53 25.24 -12.86
CA TRP A 224 2.82 24.55 -12.77
C TRP A 224 3.65 24.91 -11.53
N PRO A 225 3.69 26.17 -11.02
CA PRO A 225 4.48 26.47 -9.82
C PRO A 225 3.92 25.72 -8.60
N ALA A 226 2.59 25.69 -8.44
CA ALA A 226 1.95 24.96 -7.36
C ALA A 226 2.11 23.45 -7.51
N VAL A 227 2.04 22.91 -8.74
CA VAL A 227 2.32 21.48 -9.02
C VAL A 227 3.75 21.11 -8.63
N MET A 228 4.74 21.93 -9.00
CA MET A 228 6.13 21.70 -8.65
C MET A 228 6.38 21.81 -7.14
N VAL A 229 5.74 22.75 -6.46
CA VAL A 229 5.83 22.85 -5.01
C VAL A 229 5.19 21.63 -4.35
N ALA A 230 3.96 21.26 -4.73
CA ALA A 230 3.23 20.14 -4.13
C ALA A 230 3.91 18.80 -4.43
N GLY A 231 4.13 18.50 -5.70
CA GLY A 231 4.71 17.26 -6.19
C GLY A 231 6.20 17.15 -5.91
N GLY A 232 6.96 18.23 -6.06
CA GLY A 232 8.40 18.23 -5.79
C GLY A 232 8.73 18.05 -4.31
N SER A 233 8.03 18.77 -3.42
CA SER A 233 8.22 18.59 -1.98
C SER A 233 7.76 17.19 -1.51
N PHE A 234 6.65 16.68 -2.05
CA PHE A 234 6.22 15.30 -1.81
C PHE A 234 7.26 14.29 -2.29
N ALA A 235 7.72 14.41 -3.55
CA ALA A 235 8.69 13.53 -4.19
C ALA A 235 10.00 13.46 -3.40
N ILE A 236 10.55 14.63 -3.02
CA ILE A 236 11.80 14.71 -2.24
C ILE A 236 11.60 14.07 -0.87
N ALA A 237 10.52 14.42 -0.16
CA ALA A 237 10.26 13.88 1.16
C ALA A 237 9.99 12.37 1.14
N GLN A 238 9.28 11.86 0.12
CA GLN A 238 9.02 10.43 -0.07
C GLN A 238 10.33 9.67 -0.38
N TYR A 239 11.19 10.23 -1.25
CA TYR A 239 12.52 9.67 -1.52
C TYR A 239 13.37 9.61 -0.24
N LEU A 240 13.50 10.72 0.50
CA LEU A 240 14.35 10.78 1.70
C LEU A 240 13.85 9.82 2.79
N SER A 241 12.55 9.84 3.09
CA SER A 241 11.97 8.96 4.10
C SER A 241 12.09 7.49 3.75
N SER A 242 11.78 7.11 2.50
CA SER A 242 11.92 5.71 2.04
C SER A 242 13.37 5.24 1.98
N ASN A 243 14.34 6.14 1.77
CA ASN A 243 15.75 5.78 1.67
C ASN A 243 16.51 5.79 3.00
N PHE A 244 16.03 6.52 4.00
CA PHE A 244 16.77 6.70 5.27
C PHE A 244 16.00 6.28 6.53
N LEU A 245 14.67 6.20 6.48
CA LEU A 245 13.85 5.86 7.66
C LEU A 245 13.23 4.46 7.53
N GLY A 246 12.74 4.10 6.35
CA GLY A 246 12.10 2.82 6.10
C GLY A 246 10.75 2.99 5.37
N PRO A 247 10.05 1.87 5.12
CA PRO A 247 8.81 1.88 4.33
C PRO A 247 7.58 2.41 5.08
N GLU A 248 7.62 2.64 6.39
CA GLU A 248 6.40 2.88 7.18
C GLU A 248 5.92 4.33 7.18
N LEU A 249 6.85 5.28 7.06
CA LEU A 249 6.58 6.72 7.12
C LEU A 249 6.51 7.49 5.80
N PRO A 250 6.92 6.97 4.62
CA PRO A 250 7.08 7.81 3.44
C PRO A 250 5.86 8.64 3.08
N ASP A 251 4.67 8.05 3.04
CA ASP A 251 3.45 8.77 2.68
C ASP A 251 3.02 9.82 3.70
N ILE A 252 3.18 9.54 5.00
CA ILE A 252 2.80 10.48 6.05
C ILE A 252 3.73 11.69 6.02
N ILE A 253 5.05 11.46 5.95
CA ILE A 253 6.02 12.56 5.93
C ILE A 253 5.87 13.35 4.64
N SER A 254 5.81 12.69 3.48
CA SER A 254 5.75 13.37 2.19
C SER A 254 4.47 14.20 2.01
N SER A 255 3.33 13.67 2.45
CA SER A 255 2.05 14.39 2.40
C SER A 255 2.02 15.60 3.33
N LEU A 256 2.53 15.48 4.56
CA LEU A 256 2.60 16.60 5.51
C LEU A 256 3.55 17.70 5.00
N VAL A 257 4.73 17.31 4.51
CA VAL A 257 5.68 18.25 3.90
C VAL A 257 5.04 18.95 2.70
N SER A 258 4.38 18.19 1.82
CA SER A 258 3.66 18.72 0.67
C SER A 258 2.57 19.71 1.05
N LEU A 259 1.75 19.37 2.05
CA LEU A 259 0.67 20.20 2.55
C LEU A 259 1.20 21.50 3.14
N VAL A 260 2.26 21.45 3.95
CA VAL A 260 2.89 22.65 4.54
C VAL A 260 3.52 23.53 3.45
N CYS A 261 4.34 22.96 2.57
CA CYS A 261 5.00 23.69 1.49
C CYS A 261 3.99 24.36 0.56
N LEU A 262 2.97 23.62 0.12
CA LEU A 262 1.93 24.14 -0.76
C LEU A 262 1.11 25.22 -0.05
N THR A 263 0.72 25.02 1.21
CA THR A 263 -0.02 26.03 1.98
C THR A 263 0.76 27.33 2.13
N LEU A 264 2.04 27.26 2.49
CA LEU A 264 2.89 28.45 2.64
C LEU A 264 3.12 29.16 1.30
N PHE A 265 3.27 28.41 0.21
CA PHE A 265 3.40 28.95 -1.12
C PHE A 265 2.12 29.68 -1.54
N LEU A 266 0.95 29.06 -1.36
CA LEU A 266 -0.34 29.63 -1.75
C LEU A 266 -0.75 30.86 -0.93
N LYS A 267 -0.19 31.06 0.27
CA LYS A 267 -0.37 32.32 1.01
C LYS A 267 0.26 33.53 0.31
N ARG A 268 1.28 33.31 -0.53
CA ARG A 268 1.98 34.39 -1.24
C ARG A 268 1.72 34.39 -2.74
N TRP A 269 1.33 33.26 -3.30
CA TRP A 269 1.11 33.08 -4.72
C TRP A 269 -0.29 32.53 -5.00
N GLN A 270 -0.98 33.12 -5.97
CA GLN A 270 -2.24 32.62 -6.51
C GLN A 270 -2.19 32.76 -8.04
N PRO A 271 -2.89 31.89 -8.80
CA PRO A 271 -2.97 32.02 -10.24
C PRO A 271 -3.72 33.31 -10.60
N VAL A 272 -3.32 33.96 -11.70
CA VAL A 272 -3.94 35.20 -12.18
C VAL A 272 -5.43 35.00 -12.45
N ARG A 273 -5.78 33.84 -13.00
CA ARG A 273 -7.16 33.40 -13.21
C ARG A 273 -7.50 32.34 -12.17
N ILE A 274 -8.55 32.62 -11.38
CA ILE A 274 -9.15 31.63 -10.49
C ILE A 274 -10.06 30.73 -11.33
N PHE A 275 -9.74 29.44 -11.38
CA PHE A 275 -10.56 28.44 -12.04
C PHE A 275 -11.62 27.89 -11.08
N ARG A 276 -12.86 27.85 -11.58
CA ARG A 276 -14.00 27.18 -10.94
C ARG A 276 -14.81 26.46 -12.01
N PHE A 277 -15.29 25.26 -11.72
CA PHE A 277 -16.31 24.58 -12.52
C PHE A 277 -17.60 25.42 -12.50
N ALA A 278 -18.31 25.45 -13.63
CA ALA A 278 -19.54 26.22 -13.77
C ALA A 278 -20.60 25.77 -12.74
N ASP A 279 -21.33 26.74 -12.17
CA ASP A 279 -22.26 26.69 -11.04
C ASP A 279 -22.91 25.33 -10.74
N MET A 280 -22.17 24.47 -10.04
CA MET A 280 -22.70 23.36 -9.27
C MET A 280 -22.67 23.80 -7.80
N GLY A 281 -23.84 24.09 -7.25
CA GLY A 281 -23.99 24.71 -5.93
C GLY A 281 -23.19 23.98 -4.85
N ALA A 282 -22.17 24.65 -4.30
CA ALA A 282 -21.40 24.15 -3.16
C ALA A 282 -22.33 23.93 -1.96
N SER A 283 -22.09 22.87 -1.20
CA SER A 283 -22.90 22.54 -0.01
C SER A 283 -22.78 23.67 1.03
N GLN A 284 -23.91 24.16 1.55
CA GLN A 284 -23.93 25.17 2.62
C GLN A 284 -23.18 24.70 3.89
N VAL A 285 -23.16 23.41 4.17
CA VAL A 285 -22.47 22.83 5.34
C VAL A 285 -20.95 22.94 5.19
N ASP A 286 -20.42 22.61 4.02
CA ASP A 286 -18.97 22.70 3.73
C ASP A 286 -18.48 24.14 3.58
N MET A 287 -19.33 25.00 3.02
CA MET A 287 -19.09 26.45 3.00
C MET A 287 -19.02 27.05 4.40
N ASN A 288 -19.84 26.58 5.35
CA ASN A 288 -19.79 27.04 6.75
C ASN A 288 -18.54 26.51 7.48
N LEU A 289 -18.15 25.26 7.24
CA LEU A 289 -16.92 24.67 7.76
C LEU A 289 -15.66 25.38 7.23
N ALA A 290 -15.66 25.81 5.96
CA ALA A 290 -14.56 26.59 5.37
C ALA A 290 -14.48 28.03 5.90
N ARG A 291 -15.57 28.56 6.48
CA ARG A 291 -15.65 29.92 7.06
C ARG A 291 -15.27 29.98 8.53
N THR A 292 -15.32 28.88 9.27
CA THR A 292 -14.82 28.82 10.65
C THR A 292 -13.31 28.93 10.68
N GLY A 293 -12.79 30.10 11.06
CA GLY A 293 -11.36 30.32 11.25
C GLY A 293 -10.86 29.71 12.56
N TYR A 294 -9.88 28.80 12.47
CA TYR A 294 -9.19 28.25 13.63
C TYR A 294 -7.84 28.93 13.85
N THR A 295 -7.45 29.08 15.11
CA THR A 295 -6.11 29.58 15.48
C THR A 295 -5.03 28.55 15.13
N ALA A 296 -3.80 29.02 14.90
CA ALA A 296 -2.66 28.14 14.63
C ALA A 296 -2.46 27.08 15.73
N GLY A 297 -2.67 27.45 17.00
CA GLY A 297 -2.59 26.52 18.12
C GLY A 297 -3.65 25.41 18.09
N GLN A 298 -4.88 25.72 17.66
CA GLN A 298 -5.93 24.71 17.47
C GLN A 298 -5.60 23.76 16.33
N ILE A 299 -5.05 24.28 15.21
CA ILE A 299 -4.63 23.45 14.08
C ILE A 299 -3.51 22.51 14.50
N VAL A 300 -2.45 23.01 15.14
CA VAL A 300 -1.34 22.17 15.64
C VAL A 300 -1.85 21.12 16.64
N ARG A 301 -2.76 21.51 17.55
CA ARG A 301 -3.39 20.56 18.46
C ARG A 301 -4.18 19.48 17.71
N ALA A 302 -4.89 19.83 16.65
CA ALA A 302 -5.67 18.89 15.88
C ALA A 302 -4.79 17.87 15.13
N TRP A 303 -3.64 18.31 14.61
CA TRP A 303 -2.65 17.44 13.96
C TRP A 303 -1.78 16.63 14.94
N SER A 304 -1.80 16.95 16.23
CA SER A 304 -0.92 16.33 17.24
C SER A 304 -0.91 14.79 17.25
N PRO A 305 -2.02 14.05 17.04
CA PRO A 305 -1.96 12.60 17.05
C PRO A 305 -1.07 12.01 15.97
N PHE A 306 -1.07 12.63 14.80
CA PHE A 306 -0.27 12.20 13.66
C PHE A 306 1.17 12.71 13.73
N LEU A 307 1.40 13.85 14.40
CA LEU A 307 2.74 14.30 14.76
C LEU A 307 3.40 13.36 15.77
N PHE A 308 2.66 12.92 16.81
CA PHE A 308 3.16 11.91 17.76
C PHE A 308 3.44 10.58 17.07
N LEU A 309 2.55 10.15 16.16
CA LEU A 309 2.77 8.96 15.34
C LEU A 309 4.05 9.07 14.53
N THR A 310 4.23 10.17 13.79
CA THR A 310 5.43 10.39 12.98
C THR A 310 6.69 10.37 13.85
N ALA A 311 6.68 11.06 15.00
CA ALA A 311 7.83 11.15 15.89
C ALA A 311 8.20 9.80 16.52
N THR A 312 7.22 9.06 17.04
CA THR A 312 7.45 7.75 17.69
C THR A 312 7.91 6.69 16.71
N VAL A 313 7.28 6.59 15.53
CA VAL A 313 7.72 5.64 14.49
C VAL A 313 9.11 6.00 13.98
N THR A 314 9.42 7.28 13.81
CA THR A 314 10.79 7.71 13.43
C THR A 314 11.80 7.24 14.47
N LEU A 315 11.51 7.46 15.77
CA LEU A 315 12.34 7.01 16.87
C LEU A 315 12.53 5.48 16.88
N TRP A 316 11.52 4.70 16.51
CA TRP A 316 11.62 3.25 16.39
C TRP A 316 12.43 2.81 15.15
N SER A 317 12.46 3.65 14.12
CA SER A 317 13.01 3.29 12.83
C SER A 317 14.50 3.62 12.69
N ILE A 318 15.03 4.53 13.52
CA ILE A 318 16.45 4.91 13.46
C ILE A 318 17.39 3.76 13.85
N PRO A 319 18.58 3.67 13.21
CA PRO A 319 19.55 2.59 13.49
C PRO A 319 19.91 2.39 14.97
N PRO A 320 20.14 3.45 15.78
CA PRO A 320 20.48 3.27 17.20
C PRO A 320 19.40 2.54 18.00
N PHE A 321 18.11 2.79 17.71
CA PHE A 321 17.02 2.11 18.40
C PHE A 321 16.91 0.65 17.95
N LYS A 322 16.99 0.40 16.64
CA LYS A 322 16.99 -0.97 16.09
C LYS A 322 18.16 -1.81 16.63
N ALA A 323 19.33 -1.20 16.82
CA ALA A 323 20.52 -1.86 17.36
C ALA A 323 20.31 -2.39 18.80
N LEU A 324 19.41 -1.80 19.59
CA LEU A 324 19.09 -2.31 20.94
C LEU A 324 18.48 -3.71 20.90
N PHE A 325 17.77 -4.05 19.82
CA PHE A 325 17.06 -5.33 19.65
C PHE A 325 17.75 -6.27 18.65
N ALA A 326 18.82 -5.82 18.02
CA ALA A 326 19.65 -6.65 17.14
C ALA A 326 20.44 -7.69 17.97
N PRO A 327 20.94 -8.78 17.36
CA PRO A 327 21.79 -9.75 18.05
C PRO A 327 22.96 -9.07 18.79
N GLY A 328 23.06 -9.29 20.10
CA GLY A 328 24.06 -8.64 20.97
C GLY A 328 23.66 -7.25 21.52
N GLY A 329 22.47 -6.75 21.17
CA GLY A 329 21.90 -5.53 21.73
C GLY A 329 21.35 -5.70 23.16
N ALA A 330 21.24 -4.60 23.89
CA ALA A 330 20.85 -4.59 25.31
C ALA A 330 19.43 -5.11 25.58
N LEU A 331 18.55 -5.12 24.58
CA LEU A 331 17.15 -5.54 24.66
C LEU A 331 16.85 -6.74 23.74
N TYR A 332 17.88 -7.45 23.28
CA TYR A 332 17.73 -8.60 22.39
C TYR A 332 16.84 -9.70 23.00
N ASP A 333 16.91 -9.91 24.32
CA ASP A 333 16.12 -10.92 25.04
C ASP A 333 14.59 -10.67 24.98
N LEU A 334 14.17 -9.47 24.56
CA LEU A 334 12.76 -9.14 24.33
C LEU A 334 12.27 -9.55 22.93
N VAL A 335 13.16 -10.03 22.04
CA VAL A 335 12.82 -10.53 20.71
C VAL A 335 12.75 -12.05 20.75
N ILE A 336 11.55 -12.59 20.58
CA ILE A 336 11.32 -14.03 20.62
C ILE A 336 11.35 -14.56 19.18
N ASN A 337 12.32 -15.40 18.86
CA ASN A 337 12.38 -16.12 17.59
C ASN A 337 11.98 -17.58 17.80
N VAL A 338 10.89 -18.00 17.17
CA VAL A 338 10.35 -19.35 17.29
C VAL A 338 10.50 -20.06 15.94
N SER A 339 11.32 -21.10 15.89
CA SER A 339 11.35 -22.01 14.73
C SER A 339 9.97 -22.65 14.58
N VAL A 340 9.38 -22.52 13.39
CA VAL A 340 8.04 -23.02 13.11
C VAL A 340 8.07 -24.55 13.14
N PRO A 341 7.32 -25.19 14.06
CA PRO A 341 7.27 -26.64 14.14
C PRO A 341 6.83 -27.26 12.82
N TYR A 342 7.43 -28.38 12.44
CA TYR A 342 7.11 -29.14 11.22
C TYR A 342 7.38 -28.40 9.89
N LEU A 343 8.07 -27.25 9.91
CA LEU A 343 8.39 -26.50 8.69
C LEU A 343 9.84 -26.02 8.61
N ASP A 344 10.39 -25.52 9.72
CA ASP A 344 11.72 -24.88 9.71
C ASP A 344 12.81 -25.81 9.19
N LYS A 345 13.44 -25.43 8.06
CA LYS A 345 14.50 -26.18 7.37
C LYS A 345 14.09 -27.60 6.94
N LEU A 346 12.78 -27.90 6.86
CA LEU A 346 12.25 -29.20 6.42
C LEU A 346 11.77 -29.21 4.96
N VAL A 347 11.85 -28.06 4.30
CA VAL A 347 11.64 -27.86 2.86
C VAL A 347 12.95 -27.36 2.25
N ALA A 348 13.35 -27.87 1.09
CA ALA A 348 14.51 -27.38 0.34
C ALA A 348 14.08 -26.75 -0.98
N ARG A 349 14.57 -25.55 -1.24
CA ARG A 349 14.54 -24.93 -2.57
C ARG A 349 15.59 -25.62 -3.42
N MET A 350 15.23 -25.97 -4.65
CA MET A 350 16.09 -26.70 -5.60
C MET A 350 16.50 -25.81 -6.79
N PRO A 351 17.56 -26.16 -7.53
CA PRO A 351 17.81 -25.60 -8.86
C PRO A 351 16.62 -25.79 -9.82
N PRO A 352 16.37 -24.87 -10.77
CA PRO A 352 17.18 -23.68 -11.11
C PRO A 352 16.85 -22.44 -10.26
N VAL A 353 15.87 -22.50 -9.37
CA VAL A 353 15.44 -21.34 -8.54
C VAL A 353 16.55 -20.87 -7.59
N VAL A 354 17.30 -21.81 -7.03
CA VAL A 354 18.53 -21.54 -6.28
C VAL A 354 19.70 -22.28 -6.92
N SER A 355 20.91 -21.73 -6.82
CA SER A 355 22.10 -22.34 -7.44
C SER A 355 22.42 -23.72 -6.86
N GLN A 356 22.16 -23.93 -5.56
CA GLN A 356 22.35 -25.19 -4.86
C GLN A 356 21.15 -25.48 -3.95
N ALA A 357 20.86 -26.76 -3.74
CA ALA A 357 19.77 -27.20 -2.86
C ALA A 357 19.94 -26.60 -1.47
N THR A 358 19.01 -25.72 -1.07
CA THR A 358 19.13 -24.91 0.14
C THR A 358 17.88 -25.08 1.00
N ALA A 359 18.07 -25.42 2.28
CA ALA A 359 16.98 -25.54 3.24
C ALA A 359 16.29 -24.18 3.45
N TYR A 360 14.95 -24.19 3.45
CA TYR A 360 14.13 -23.01 3.59
C TYR A 360 13.82 -22.77 5.07
N ALA A 361 14.31 -21.65 5.61
CA ALA A 361 14.08 -21.26 6.99
C ALA A 361 12.63 -20.81 7.23
N ALA A 362 12.04 -21.26 8.34
CA ALA A 362 10.74 -20.84 8.83
C ALA A 362 10.85 -20.44 10.29
N VAL A 363 11.13 -19.16 10.54
CA VAL A 363 11.30 -18.62 11.89
C VAL A 363 10.29 -17.50 12.11
N TYR A 364 9.35 -17.71 13.04
CA TYR A 364 8.39 -16.70 13.45
C TYR A 364 9.06 -15.76 14.46
N LYS A 365 9.22 -14.50 14.06
CA LYS A 365 9.77 -13.43 14.90
C LYS A 365 8.64 -12.69 15.61
N PHE A 366 8.69 -12.64 16.93
CA PHE A 366 7.79 -11.87 17.77
C PHE A 366 8.57 -10.85 18.59
N ASP A 367 8.46 -9.59 18.18
CA ASP A 367 9.30 -8.48 18.60
C ASP A 367 8.47 -7.35 19.20
N TRP A 368 7.67 -7.69 20.20
CA TRP A 368 6.61 -6.88 20.77
C TRP A 368 6.97 -5.42 21.07
N LEU A 369 8.15 -5.14 21.64
CA LEU A 369 8.56 -3.78 22.00
C LEU A 369 9.15 -3.01 20.81
N SER A 370 9.91 -3.68 19.95
CA SER A 370 10.56 -3.06 18.78
C SER A 370 9.66 -2.99 17.55
N ALA A 371 8.50 -3.65 17.57
CA ALA A 371 7.55 -3.63 16.46
C ALA A 371 6.98 -2.23 16.23
N THR A 372 6.84 -1.85 14.96
CA THR A 372 6.32 -0.55 14.55
C THR A 372 4.91 -0.28 15.08
N GLY A 373 4.05 -1.31 15.16
CA GLY A 373 2.71 -1.17 15.74
C GLY A 373 2.72 -0.71 17.19
N THR A 374 3.77 -1.07 17.95
CA THR A 374 3.93 -0.65 19.35
C THR A 374 4.30 0.82 19.42
N ALA A 375 5.19 1.31 18.55
CA ALA A 375 5.47 2.75 18.43
C ALA A 375 4.19 3.56 18.16
N ILE A 376 3.34 3.08 17.25
CA ILE A 376 2.06 3.72 16.93
C ILE A 376 1.11 3.66 18.13
N LEU A 377 1.08 2.57 18.89
CA LEU A 377 0.31 2.50 20.13
C LEU A 377 0.80 3.54 21.15
N PHE A 378 2.11 3.73 21.30
CA PHE A 378 2.67 4.80 22.14
C PHE A 378 2.19 6.18 21.67
N ALA A 379 2.16 6.44 20.36
CA ALA A 379 1.56 7.67 19.83
C ALA A 379 0.08 7.81 20.18
N ALA A 380 -0.69 6.72 20.12
CA ALA A 380 -2.11 6.73 20.52
C ALA A 380 -2.26 7.12 21.99
N LEU A 381 -1.43 6.57 22.88
CA LEU A 381 -1.43 6.89 24.31
C LEU A 381 -1.07 8.37 24.55
N LEU A 382 -0.02 8.87 23.91
CA LEU A 382 0.35 10.30 23.97
C LEU A 382 -0.80 11.19 23.47
N SER A 383 -1.49 10.78 22.40
CA SER A 383 -2.64 11.49 21.85
C SER A 383 -3.82 11.54 22.81
N ILE A 384 -4.12 10.42 23.48
CA ILE A 384 -5.20 10.34 24.49
C ILE A 384 -4.94 11.32 25.63
N VAL A 385 -3.72 11.33 26.15
CA VAL A 385 -3.31 12.22 27.26
C VAL A 385 -3.36 13.68 26.81
N TRP A 386 -2.78 14.00 25.66
CA TRP A 386 -2.69 15.36 25.13
C TRP A 386 -4.07 15.95 24.80
N LEU A 387 -4.94 15.17 24.15
CA LEU A 387 -6.29 15.59 23.78
C LEU A 387 -7.29 15.49 24.95
N ARG A 388 -6.87 14.94 26.09
CA ARG A 388 -7.69 14.72 27.29
C ARG A 388 -8.92 13.86 27.00
N MET A 389 -8.75 12.83 26.19
CA MET A 389 -9.82 11.86 25.90
C MET A 389 -10.11 11.04 27.16
N LYS A 390 -11.38 10.85 27.50
CA LYS A 390 -11.76 10.06 28.70
C LYS A 390 -11.30 8.61 28.52
N PRO A 391 -10.73 7.96 29.55
CA PRO A 391 -10.25 6.57 29.45
C PRO A 391 -11.32 5.58 28.99
N LYS A 392 -12.58 5.75 29.43
CA LYS A 392 -13.71 4.93 28.99
C LYS A 392 -13.94 5.02 27.48
N ASP A 393 -13.87 6.24 26.94
CA ASP A 393 -14.06 6.47 25.50
C ASP A 393 -12.87 5.88 24.71
N ALA A 394 -11.66 5.98 25.25
CA ALA A 394 -10.47 5.39 24.64
C ALA A 394 -10.57 3.85 24.55
N ILE A 395 -10.94 3.17 25.64
CA ILE A 395 -11.13 1.71 25.66
C ILE A 395 -12.28 1.30 24.73
N SER A 396 -13.42 2.01 24.78
CA SER A 396 -14.54 1.75 23.88
C SER A 396 -14.14 1.93 22.41
N THR A 397 -13.31 2.93 22.11
CA THR A 397 -12.82 3.21 20.75
C THR A 397 -11.88 2.10 20.28
N PHE A 398 -10.96 1.64 21.15
CA PHE A 398 -10.08 0.52 20.85
C PHE A 398 -10.87 -0.78 20.59
N GLY A 399 -11.86 -1.08 21.45
CA GLY A 399 -12.73 -2.24 21.26
C GLY A 399 -13.56 -2.18 19.97
N ALA A 400 -14.03 -0.98 19.58
CA ALA A 400 -14.70 -0.78 18.30
C ALA A 400 -13.73 -0.99 17.11
N THR A 401 -12.49 -0.50 17.22
CA THR A 401 -11.43 -0.77 16.22
C THR A 401 -11.20 -2.26 16.02
N LEU A 402 -11.04 -3.04 17.09
CA LEU A 402 -10.86 -4.49 16.98
C LEU A 402 -12.04 -5.17 16.27
N LYS A 403 -13.28 -4.81 16.62
CA LYS A 403 -14.49 -5.38 16.01
C LYS A 403 -14.61 -5.06 14.52
N GLU A 404 -14.36 -3.81 14.15
CA GLU A 404 -14.43 -3.38 12.75
C GLU A 404 -13.32 -4.00 11.89
N LEU A 405 -12.12 -4.20 12.46
CA LEU A 405 -10.98 -4.77 11.76
C LEU A 405 -10.91 -6.29 11.78
N ALA A 406 -11.77 -6.99 12.53
CA ALA A 406 -11.70 -8.45 12.67
C ALA A 406 -11.72 -9.20 11.32
N LEU A 407 -12.66 -8.85 10.42
CA LEU A 407 -12.76 -9.46 9.10
C LEU A 407 -11.60 -9.07 8.17
N PRO A 408 -11.20 -7.78 8.06
CA PRO A 408 -9.98 -7.38 7.35
C PRO A 408 -8.73 -8.13 7.81
N ILE A 409 -8.51 -8.25 9.13
CA ILE A 409 -7.36 -8.93 9.72
C ILE A 409 -7.36 -10.42 9.36
N TYR A 410 -8.51 -11.08 9.50
CA TYR A 410 -8.64 -12.48 9.08
C TYR A 410 -8.35 -12.65 7.58
N SER A 411 -8.82 -11.73 6.74
CA SER A 411 -8.53 -11.75 5.31
C SER A 411 -7.03 -11.62 5.02
N ILE A 412 -6.33 -10.73 5.71
CA ILE A 412 -4.86 -10.57 5.60
C ILE A 412 -4.16 -11.86 6.02
N GLY A 413 -4.58 -12.46 7.14
CA GLY A 413 -4.08 -13.77 7.57
C GLY A 413 -4.24 -14.84 6.50
N MET A 414 -5.41 -14.93 5.86
CA MET A 414 -5.65 -15.91 4.79
C MET A 414 -4.84 -15.62 3.52
N VAL A 415 -4.66 -14.35 3.15
CA VAL A 415 -3.83 -13.97 2.01
C VAL A 415 -2.36 -14.34 2.25
N LEU A 416 -1.83 -14.13 3.46
CA LEU A 416 -0.47 -14.56 3.78
C LEU A 416 -0.36 -16.09 3.96
N ALA A 417 -1.39 -16.75 4.48
CA ALA A 417 -1.45 -18.20 4.51
C ALA A 417 -1.32 -18.78 3.09
N PHE A 418 -2.03 -18.20 2.11
CA PHE A 418 -1.90 -18.54 0.69
C PHE A 418 -0.47 -18.29 0.18
N ALA A 419 0.08 -17.10 0.43
CA ALA A 419 1.43 -16.75 -0.03
C ALA A 419 2.47 -17.75 0.47
N PHE A 420 2.39 -18.14 1.75
CA PHE A 420 3.34 -19.05 2.36
C PHE A 420 3.19 -20.47 1.82
N ILE A 421 1.98 -21.04 1.74
CA ILE A 421 1.83 -22.38 1.13
C ILE A 421 2.29 -22.36 -0.32
N SER A 422 1.99 -21.31 -1.08
CA SER A 422 2.43 -21.14 -2.46
C SER A 422 3.95 -21.12 -2.61
N ASN A 423 4.64 -20.44 -1.70
CA ASN A 423 6.11 -20.35 -1.69
C ASN A 423 6.75 -21.65 -1.22
N TYR A 424 6.28 -22.24 -0.12
CA TYR A 424 6.84 -23.47 0.44
C TYR A 424 6.54 -24.69 -0.42
N SER A 425 5.45 -24.73 -1.18
CA SER A 425 5.15 -25.84 -2.09
C SER A 425 5.87 -25.73 -3.45
N GLY A 426 6.45 -24.59 -3.79
CA GLY A 426 7.08 -24.33 -5.09
C GLY A 426 6.09 -23.89 -6.19
N LEU A 427 4.84 -23.59 -5.85
CA LEU A 427 3.82 -23.10 -6.78
C LEU A 427 4.24 -21.74 -7.38
N SER A 428 4.61 -20.78 -6.51
CA SER A 428 5.07 -19.45 -6.95
C SER A 428 6.28 -19.56 -7.89
N SER A 429 7.22 -20.45 -7.57
CA SER A 429 8.42 -20.70 -8.36
C SER A 429 8.13 -21.33 -9.71
N THR A 430 7.14 -22.22 -9.80
CA THR A 430 6.69 -22.83 -11.06
C THR A 430 6.20 -21.76 -12.03
N LEU A 431 5.33 -20.85 -11.55
CA LEU A 431 4.83 -19.73 -12.35
C LEU A 431 5.94 -18.78 -12.78
N ALA A 432 6.88 -18.49 -11.87
CA ALA A 432 8.01 -17.62 -12.15
C ALA A 432 8.91 -18.19 -13.26
N LEU A 433 9.17 -19.50 -13.26
CA LEU A 433 9.96 -20.17 -14.29
C LEU A 433 9.29 -20.12 -15.66
N ALA A 434 7.97 -20.30 -15.75
CA ALA A 434 7.26 -20.12 -17.02
C ALA A 434 7.33 -18.67 -17.51
N LEU A 435 7.20 -17.69 -16.62
CA LEU A 435 7.27 -16.27 -16.99
C LEU A 435 8.69 -15.84 -17.38
N ALA A 436 9.72 -16.43 -16.77
CA ALA A 436 11.11 -16.16 -17.12
C ALA A 436 11.46 -16.50 -18.58
N HIS A 437 10.70 -17.38 -19.24
CA HIS A 437 10.84 -17.64 -20.67
C HIS A 437 10.55 -16.42 -21.57
N THR A 438 9.88 -15.38 -21.03
CA THR A 438 9.71 -14.11 -21.74
C THR A 438 10.99 -13.28 -21.81
N GLY A 439 12.04 -13.67 -21.06
CA GLY A 439 13.36 -13.07 -21.10
C GLY A 439 13.36 -11.59 -20.71
N HIS A 440 14.16 -10.79 -21.41
CA HIS A 440 14.33 -9.36 -21.11
C HIS A 440 13.05 -8.54 -21.22
N ALA A 441 12.08 -8.98 -22.05
CA ALA A 441 10.78 -8.34 -22.18
C ALA A 441 9.98 -8.37 -20.86
N PHE A 442 10.27 -9.32 -19.97
CA PHE A 442 9.59 -9.42 -18.68
C PHE A 442 9.74 -8.15 -17.85
N THR A 443 10.86 -7.43 -17.93
CA THR A 443 11.06 -6.19 -17.17
C THR A 443 10.02 -5.12 -17.48
N PHE A 444 9.55 -5.03 -18.73
CA PHE A 444 8.50 -4.10 -19.13
C PHE A 444 7.11 -4.56 -18.67
N PHE A 445 6.85 -5.88 -18.74
CA PHE A 445 5.56 -6.47 -18.38
C PHE A 445 5.42 -6.77 -16.88
N SER A 446 6.50 -6.75 -16.11
CA SER A 446 6.53 -7.06 -14.68
C SER A 446 5.55 -6.17 -13.89
N PRO A 447 5.49 -4.83 -14.10
CA PRO A 447 4.48 -3.99 -13.46
C PRO A 447 3.02 -4.38 -13.76
N PHE A 448 2.74 -5.02 -14.91
CA PHE A 448 1.38 -5.46 -15.25
C PHE A 448 0.88 -6.59 -14.36
N LEU A 449 1.77 -7.42 -13.79
CA LEU A 449 1.37 -8.43 -12.79
C LEU A 449 0.90 -7.76 -11.51
N GLY A 450 1.66 -6.77 -11.04
CA GLY A 450 1.30 -5.93 -9.91
C GLY A 450 -0.03 -5.23 -10.14
N TRP A 451 -0.16 -4.56 -11.29
CA TRP A 451 -1.37 -3.89 -11.75
C TRP A 451 -2.58 -4.82 -11.78
N LEU A 452 -2.44 -6.03 -12.34
CA LEU A 452 -3.53 -7.00 -12.44
C LEU A 452 -3.94 -7.50 -11.05
N GLY A 453 -2.98 -7.78 -10.18
CA GLY A 453 -3.24 -8.13 -8.79
C GLY A 453 -4.04 -7.06 -8.06
N VAL A 454 -3.64 -5.79 -8.18
CA VAL A 454 -4.33 -4.68 -7.49
C VAL A 454 -5.66 -4.31 -8.15
N PHE A 455 -5.75 -4.36 -9.48
CA PHE A 455 -7.02 -4.17 -10.19
C PHE A 455 -8.09 -5.11 -9.65
N LEU A 456 -7.75 -6.37 -9.42
CA LEU A 456 -8.71 -7.40 -9.01
C LEU A 456 -8.99 -7.38 -7.51
N THR A 457 -7.96 -7.08 -6.70
CA THR A 457 -8.07 -7.14 -5.23
C THR A 457 -8.35 -5.81 -4.55
N GLY A 458 -8.06 -4.70 -5.22
CA GLY A 458 -8.08 -3.35 -4.63
C GLY A 458 -6.96 -3.08 -3.63
N SER A 459 -5.95 -3.94 -3.52
CA SER A 459 -4.92 -3.89 -2.47
C SER A 459 -3.53 -4.29 -2.95
N ASP A 460 -2.58 -3.37 -2.90
CA ASP A 460 -1.15 -3.63 -3.12
C ASP A 460 -0.60 -4.67 -2.16
N THR A 461 -1.05 -4.67 -0.89
CA THR A 461 -0.71 -5.72 0.07
C THR A 461 -1.09 -7.10 -0.44
N SER A 462 -2.31 -7.24 -0.97
CA SER A 462 -2.78 -8.51 -1.52
C SER A 462 -2.02 -8.88 -2.79
N SER A 463 -1.78 -7.91 -3.69
CA SER A 463 -0.99 -8.14 -4.91
C SER A 463 0.45 -8.58 -4.60
N ASN A 464 1.11 -7.94 -3.64
CA ASN A 464 2.46 -8.30 -3.21
C ASN A 464 2.49 -9.68 -2.58
N ALA A 465 1.50 -10.04 -1.75
CA ALA A 465 1.40 -11.39 -1.22
C ALA A 465 1.25 -12.46 -2.32
N LEU A 466 0.50 -12.15 -3.39
CA LEU A 466 0.29 -13.07 -4.51
C LEU A 466 1.51 -13.19 -5.45
N PHE A 467 2.19 -12.07 -5.74
CA PHE A 467 3.09 -12.01 -6.89
C PHE A 467 4.53 -11.60 -6.57
N ALA A 468 4.85 -11.03 -5.39
CA ALA A 468 6.21 -10.56 -5.11
C ALA A 468 7.24 -11.71 -5.12
N ALA A 469 6.94 -12.85 -4.50
CA ALA A 469 7.84 -14.02 -4.50
C ALA A 469 8.07 -14.58 -5.91
N LEU A 470 7.02 -14.56 -6.75
CA LEU A 470 7.11 -14.91 -8.16
C LEU A 470 8.02 -13.91 -8.91
N GLN A 471 7.87 -12.62 -8.66
CA GLN A 471 8.69 -11.56 -9.29
C GLN A 471 10.17 -11.70 -8.91
N ALA A 472 10.47 -11.94 -7.63
CA ALA A 472 11.83 -12.18 -7.15
C ALA A 472 12.46 -13.40 -7.84
N THR A 473 11.71 -14.50 -7.92
CA THR A 473 12.19 -15.72 -8.60
C THR A 473 12.41 -15.46 -10.10
N ALA A 474 11.46 -14.80 -10.79
CA ALA A 474 11.58 -14.49 -12.20
C ALA A 474 12.78 -13.57 -12.49
N ALA A 475 13.04 -12.59 -11.62
CA ALA A 475 14.20 -11.70 -11.71
C ALA A 475 15.51 -12.49 -11.71
N GLN A 476 15.66 -13.43 -10.77
CA GLN A 476 16.84 -14.28 -10.67
C GLN A 476 17.04 -15.14 -11.91
N GLN A 477 15.95 -15.64 -12.52
CA GLN A 477 16.02 -16.45 -13.74
C GLN A 477 16.40 -15.65 -14.99
N ILE A 478 15.99 -14.38 -15.09
CA ILE A 478 16.34 -13.51 -16.23
C ILE A 478 17.60 -12.66 -15.99
N GLY A 479 18.27 -12.84 -14.84
CA GLY A 479 19.53 -12.18 -14.50
C GLY A 479 19.40 -10.68 -14.16
N VAL A 480 18.29 -10.26 -13.54
CA VAL A 480 18.10 -8.88 -13.04
C VAL A 480 17.86 -8.86 -11.52
N SER A 481 17.92 -7.69 -10.90
CA SER A 481 17.65 -7.52 -9.47
C SER A 481 16.24 -7.97 -9.10
N ASP A 482 16.13 -8.81 -8.07
CA ASP A 482 14.87 -9.21 -7.45
C ASP A 482 14.20 -8.05 -6.71
N VAL A 483 14.96 -7.22 -6.01
CA VAL A 483 14.48 -5.96 -5.39
C VAL A 483 13.79 -5.09 -6.44
N LEU A 484 14.35 -4.97 -7.65
CA LEU A 484 13.74 -4.18 -8.73
C LEU A 484 12.37 -4.74 -9.17
N LEU A 485 12.26 -6.04 -9.47
CA LEU A 485 10.98 -6.60 -9.96
C LEU A 485 9.94 -6.72 -8.84
N VAL A 486 10.36 -6.90 -7.60
CA VAL A 486 9.47 -6.84 -6.43
C VAL A 486 8.95 -5.42 -6.21
N ALA A 487 9.81 -4.40 -6.36
CA ALA A 487 9.39 -3.01 -6.35
C ALA A 487 8.44 -2.70 -7.52
N ALA A 488 8.74 -3.20 -8.71
CA ALA A 488 7.90 -3.08 -9.91
C ALA A 488 6.50 -3.68 -9.72
N ASN A 489 6.37 -4.76 -8.95
CA ASN A 489 5.08 -5.32 -8.58
C ASN A 489 4.25 -4.32 -7.76
N THR A 490 4.90 -3.64 -6.82
CA THR A 490 4.22 -2.64 -5.98
C THR A 490 3.90 -1.37 -6.79
N THR A 491 4.85 -0.84 -7.54
CA THR A 491 4.65 0.40 -8.33
C THR A 491 3.75 0.20 -9.53
N GLY A 492 3.70 -0.99 -10.12
CA GLY A 492 2.64 -1.36 -11.06
C GLY A 492 1.29 -1.46 -10.37
N GLY A 493 1.26 -2.06 -9.18
CA GLY A 493 0.09 -2.21 -8.32
C GLY A 493 -0.64 -0.89 -8.06
N VAL A 494 0.07 0.15 -7.64
CA VAL A 494 -0.55 1.45 -7.32
C VAL A 494 -1.35 2.01 -8.50
N THR A 495 -0.89 1.79 -9.73
CA THR A 495 -1.58 2.27 -10.94
C THR A 495 -2.86 1.48 -11.23
N GLY A 496 -2.94 0.23 -10.78
CA GLY A 496 -4.13 -0.62 -10.88
C GLY A 496 -5.20 -0.31 -9.83
N LYS A 497 -4.83 0.32 -8.71
CA LYS A 497 -5.78 0.61 -7.62
C LYS A 497 -6.94 1.51 -8.07
N MET A 498 -6.65 2.50 -8.90
CA MET A 498 -7.64 3.48 -9.38
C MET A 498 -8.78 2.88 -10.22
N ILE A 499 -8.59 1.66 -10.74
CA ILE A 499 -9.60 0.93 -11.53
C ILE A 499 -10.19 -0.28 -10.78
N SER A 500 -9.77 -0.52 -9.54
CA SER A 500 -10.24 -1.67 -8.80
C SER A 500 -11.73 -1.54 -8.48
N PRO A 501 -12.54 -2.62 -8.62
CA PRO A 501 -13.97 -2.58 -8.31
C PRO A 501 -14.25 -2.06 -6.90
N GLN A 502 -13.40 -2.43 -5.93
CA GLN A 502 -13.52 -1.95 -4.55
C GLN A 502 -13.31 -0.43 -4.43
N SER A 503 -12.25 0.11 -5.02
CA SER A 503 -11.97 1.55 -4.90
C SER A 503 -13.00 2.39 -5.65
N ILE A 504 -13.46 1.90 -6.80
CA ILE A 504 -14.56 2.51 -7.58
C ILE A 504 -15.86 2.50 -6.78
N ALA A 505 -16.24 1.37 -6.19
CA ALA A 505 -17.47 1.27 -5.40
C ALA A 505 -17.45 2.21 -4.19
N ILE A 506 -16.31 2.28 -3.49
CA ILE A 506 -16.12 3.19 -2.35
C ILE A 506 -16.21 4.65 -2.80
N ALA A 507 -15.56 5.01 -3.90
CA ALA A 507 -15.61 6.37 -4.44
C ALA A 507 -17.04 6.75 -4.86
N CYS A 508 -17.72 5.90 -5.63
CA CYS A 508 -19.11 6.08 -6.06
C CYS A 508 -20.06 6.23 -4.87
N ALA A 509 -19.94 5.39 -3.85
CA ALA A 509 -20.75 5.48 -2.65
C ALA A 509 -20.55 6.81 -1.91
N ALA A 510 -19.30 7.29 -1.81
CA ALA A 510 -18.97 8.52 -1.10
C ALA A 510 -19.51 9.79 -1.78
N VAL A 511 -19.66 9.78 -3.11
CA VAL A 511 -20.14 10.93 -3.89
C VAL A 511 -21.59 10.79 -4.38
N GLY A 512 -22.33 9.80 -3.89
CA GLY A 512 -23.75 9.61 -4.25
C GLY A 512 -23.98 9.10 -5.68
N LEU A 513 -23.02 8.37 -6.25
CA LEU A 513 -23.07 7.80 -7.60
C LEU A 513 -23.14 6.26 -7.58
N VAL A 514 -23.76 5.67 -6.56
CA VAL A 514 -24.01 4.21 -6.50
C VAL A 514 -24.79 3.77 -7.75
N GLY A 515 -24.31 2.73 -8.43
CA GLY A 515 -24.87 2.25 -9.69
C GLY A 515 -24.24 2.87 -10.95
N LYS A 516 -23.34 3.85 -10.82
CA LYS A 516 -22.58 4.46 -11.94
C LYS A 516 -21.09 4.08 -11.93
N GLU A 517 -20.75 2.95 -11.34
CA GLU A 517 -19.37 2.45 -11.23
C GLU A 517 -18.72 2.27 -12.62
N SER A 518 -19.51 1.86 -13.62
CA SER A 518 -19.02 1.70 -15.00
C SER A 518 -18.55 3.03 -15.61
N ASP A 519 -19.18 4.15 -15.29
CA ASP A 519 -18.79 5.45 -15.85
C ASP A 519 -17.46 5.90 -15.25
N LEU A 520 -17.29 5.69 -13.93
CA LEU A 520 -16.05 5.98 -13.22
C LEU A 520 -14.90 5.07 -13.69
N PHE A 521 -15.17 3.77 -13.91
CA PHE A 521 -14.19 2.85 -14.48
C PHE A 521 -13.72 3.29 -15.88
N ARG A 522 -14.66 3.64 -16.77
CA ARG A 522 -14.35 4.13 -18.12
C ARG A 522 -13.51 5.41 -18.09
N PHE A 523 -13.73 6.26 -17.09
CA PHE A 523 -12.93 7.47 -16.90
C PHE A 523 -11.48 7.14 -16.51
N THR A 524 -11.25 6.22 -15.56
CA THR A 524 -9.92 5.95 -15.00
C THR A 524 -9.09 4.92 -15.78
N VAL A 525 -9.70 3.98 -16.51
CA VAL A 525 -9.00 2.84 -17.15
C VAL A 525 -7.89 3.26 -18.11
N LYS A 526 -8.11 4.28 -18.92
CA LYS A 526 -7.08 4.79 -19.85
C LYS A 526 -5.87 5.34 -19.10
N HIS A 527 -6.08 6.00 -17.96
CA HIS A 527 -5.00 6.60 -17.18
C HIS A 527 -4.18 5.53 -16.47
N SER A 528 -4.87 4.54 -15.92
CA SER A 528 -4.26 3.37 -15.30
C SER A 528 -3.30 2.63 -16.24
N LEU A 529 -3.74 2.33 -17.47
CA LEU A 529 -2.90 1.66 -18.47
C LEU A 529 -1.71 2.52 -18.91
N ILE A 530 -1.91 3.83 -19.12
CA ILE A 530 -0.81 4.75 -19.46
C ILE A 530 0.25 4.75 -18.36
N PHE A 531 -0.15 4.91 -17.10
CA PHE A 531 0.81 4.93 -15.99
C PHE A 531 1.49 3.57 -15.78
N THR A 532 0.79 2.46 -16.00
CA THR A 532 1.41 1.12 -15.94
C THR A 532 2.50 0.98 -17.00
N CYS A 533 2.25 1.43 -18.24
CA CYS A 533 3.27 1.45 -19.29
C CYS A 533 4.47 2.33 -18.91
N MET A 534 4.24 3.49 -18.27
CA MET A 534 5.32 4.35 -17.79
C MET A 534 6.18 3.66 -16.73
N VAL A 535 5.56 2.95 -15.78
CA VAL A 535 6.28 2.14 -14.79
C VAL A 535 7.04 0.99 -15.46
N GLY A 536 6.47 0.37 -16.51
CA GLY A 536 7.15 -0.62 -17.36
C GLY A 536 8.42 -0.07 -17.98
N VAL A 537 8.36 1.12 -18.61
CA VAL A 537 9.53 1.79 -19.19
C VAL A 537 10.57 2.11 -18.11
N ILE A 538 10.15 2.67 -16.97
CA ILE A 538 11.05 2.99 -15.85
C ILE A 538 11.76 1.72 -15.35
N THR A 539 11.01 0.63 -15.18
CA THR A 539 11.54 -0.66 -14.69
C THR A 539 12.56 -1.24 -15.68
N THR A 540 12.27 -1.24 -16.98
CA THR A 540 13.21 -1.69 -18.01
C THR A 540 14.47 -0.83 -18.07
N LEU A 541 14.33 0.50 -17.96
CA LEU A 541 15.48 1.39 -17.89
C LEU A 541 16.32 1.12 -16.65
N GLN A 542 15.71 0.92 -15.48
CA GLN A 542 16.44 0.58 -14.25
C GLN A 542 17.09 -0.79 -14.29
N ALA A 543 16.52 -1.75 -15.02
CA ALA A 543 17.09 -3.08 -15.18
C ALA A 543 18.38 -3.09 -16.02
N TYR A 544 18.48 -2.22 -17.04
CA TYR A 544 19.54 -2.34 -18.06
C TYR A 544 20.39 -1.08 -18.27
N VAL A 545 19.90 0.11 -17.92
CA VAL A 545 20.55 1.40 -18.24
C VAL A 545 20.86 2.19 -16.96
N LEU A 546 19.90 2.27 -16.05
CA LEU A 546 19.94 3.04 -14.81
C LEU A 546 20.14 2.12 -13.60
N THR A 547 20.99 1.10 -13.74
CA THR A 547 21.22 0.07 -12.71
C THR A 547 21.77 0.65 -11.41
N TRP A 548 22.45 1.81 -11.47
CA TRP A 548 22.90 2.58 -10.31
C TRP A 548 21.77 3.09 -9.41
N MET A 549 20.52 3.09 -9.89
CA MET A 549 19.34 3.45 -9.09
C MET A 549 18.85 2.30 -8.19
N ILE A 550 19.34 1.07 -8.38
CA ILE A 550 18.99 -0.07 -7.53
C ILE A 550 19.83 0.03 -6.25
N PRO A 551 19.21 -0.09 -5.05
CA PRO A 551 19.90 0.07 -3.76
C PRO A 551 21.01 -0.95 -3.52
#